data_AF-A0A151E3K0-F1
#
_entry.id   AF-A0A151E3K0-F1
#
_cell.length_a   1.000
_cell.length_b   1.000
_cell.length_c   1.000
_cell.angle_alpha   90.00
_cell.angle_beta   90.00
_cell.angle_gamma   90.00
#
_symmetry.space_group_name_H-M   'P 1'
#
loop_
_entity.id
_entity.type
_entity.pdbx_description
1 polymer ?
#
loop_
_entity_poly.entity_id
_entity_poly.type
_entity_poly.pdbx_seq_one_letter_code
_entity_poly.pdbx_strand_id
1 'polypeptide(L)'
;MMLRYYNSYFPDERKGIFRYLVIGHGGGFASPSKNNMPDTVEISYFPSIFYKPMLQLFNFVLMGLVPTPRGKRIAVGSLILHETTHTCGISRQSCAFEGIDNISYGFYFFPNKRYKETWGQYHSIMNYMYTNGLKTFDLSSGENGPPYDQNDWGMMFVGHFQYNMDFFPGSYSNNTAVRSEWQVSGYTYDRNLTNQFIDSIGDYSPINPVKVNWSVYKINKSAENSFVRQIKVFAQPRIKTTRQWVLYAETIVDSEGQLQFYSYDAILKEKIG
;
A
#
# COMPACT_ATOMS: atom_id res chain seq x y z
N MET A 1 -5.27 -18.60 -9.04
CA MET A 1 -5.48 -18.18 -10.44
C MET A 1 -4.59 -17.00 -10.80
N MET A 2 -4.60 -15.93 -9.99
CA MET A 2 -3.82 -14.71 -10.24
C MET A 2 -2.30 -14.90 -10.41
N LEU A 3 -1.62 -15.70 -9.58
CA LEU A 3 -0.18 -15.96 -9.77
C LEU A 3 0.16 -16.53 -11.16
N ARG A 4 -0.67 -17.44 -11.69
CA ARG A 4 -0.45 -17.99 -13.03
C ARG A 4 -0.65 -16.92 -14.10
N TYR A 5 -1.73 -16.14 -13.99
CA TYR A 5 -2.01 -15.03 -14.89
C TYR A 5 -0.86 -14.01 -14.87
N TYR A 6 -0.41 -13.63 -13.67
CA TYR A 6 0.68 -12.71 -13.42
C TYR A 6 2.02 -13.18 -14.03
N ASN A 7 2.32 -14.47 -13.95
CA ASN A 7 3.52 -15.04 -14.57
C ASN A 7 3.42 -15.16 -16.09
N SER A 8 2.22 -15.40 -16.64
CA SER A 8 2.04 -15.64 -18.07
C SER A 8 1.84 -14.35 -18.89
N TYR A 9 1.27 -13.30 -18.30
CA TYR A 9 0.83 -12.12 -19.06
C TYR A 9 1.54 -10.82 -18.69
N PHE A 10 2.25 -10.76 -17.57
CA PHE A 10 3.02 -9.57 -17.19
C PHE A 10 4.52 -9.82 -17.37
N PRO A 11 5.23 -8.93 -18.10
CA PRO A 11 6.67 -9.04 -18.27
C PRO A 11 7.41 -8.99 -16.93
N ASP A 12 8.44 -9.82 -16.76
CA ASP A 12 9.17 -9.93 -15.50
C ASP A 12 9.83 -8.61 -15.08
N GLU A 13 10.30 -7.82 -16.04
CA GLU A 13 10.97 -6.54 -15.81
C GLU A 13 10.02 -5.43 -15.31
N ARG A 14 8.71 -5.65 -15.33
CA ARG A 14 7.68 -4.67 -14.95
C ARG A 14 7.02 -4.97 -13.60
N LYS A 15 7.22 -6.17 -13.08
CA LYS A 15 6.66 -6.68 -11.83
C LYS A 15 7.18 -5.86 -10.64
N GLY A 16 6.29 -5.35 -9.80
CA GLY A 16 6.65 -4.43 -8.70
C GLY A 16 6.99 -3.00 -9.11
N ILE A 17 6.90 -2.68 -10.41
CA ILE A 17 7.01 -1.31 -10.91
C ILE A 17 5.62 -0.76 -11.24
N PHE A 18 4.74 -1.60 -11.79
CA PHE A 18 3.38 -1.24 -12.13
C PHE A 18 2.37 -1.95 -11.22
N ARG A 19 1.23 -1.30 -10.96
CA ARG A 19 0.04 -1.96 -10.47
C ARG A 19 -0.74 -2.57 -11.62
N TYR A 20 -1.09 -3.83 -11.51
CA TYR A 20 -1.86 -4.57 -12.49
C TYR A 20 -3.31 -4.71 -12.03
N LEU A 21 -4.23 -4.10 -12.77
CA LEU A 21 -5.65 -4.30 -12.57
C LEU A 21 -6.16 -5.36 -13.54
N VAL A 22 -6.78 -6.41 -13.01
CA VAL A 22 -7.40 -7.49 -13.78
C VAL A 22 -8.90 -7.51 -13.46
N ILE A 23 -9.72 -7.32 -14.50
CA ILE A 23 -11.18 -7.38 -14.39
C ILE A 23 -11.66 -8.73 -14.91
N GLY A 24 -12.19 -9.57 -14.03
CA GLY A 24 -12.50 -10.98 -14.29
C GLY A 24 -13.94 -11.39 -14.00
N HIS A 25 -14.31 -12.63 -14.36
CA HIS A 25 -15.67 -13.18 -14.27
C HIS A 25 -16.05 -13.70 -12.86
N GLY A 26 -15.15 -13.61 -11.89
CA GLY A 26 -15.29 -14.09 -10.52
C GLY A 26 -14.01 -13.85 -9.71
N GLY A 27 -14.10 -13.87 -8.38
CA GLY A 27 -13.02 -13.47 -7.47
C GLY A 27 -13.19 -12.03 -6.97
N GLY A 28 -12.11 -11.45 -6.46
CA GLY A 28 -12.04 -10.01 -6.19
C GLY A 28 -11.53 -9.67 -4.80
N PHE A 29 -10.23 -9.34 -4.71
CA PHE A 29 -9.53 -8.61 -3.64
C PHE A 29 -8.14 -8.20 -4.17
N ALA A 30 -7.54 -7.14 -3.64
CA ALA A 30 -6.11 -6.89 -3.78
C ALA A 30 -5.34 -8.05 -3.14
N SER A 31 -4.66 -8.86 -3.95
CA SER A 31 -3.92 -10.02 -3.47
C SER A 31 -2.52 -10.04 -4.07
N PRO A 32 -1.48 -10.23 -3.25
CA PRO A 32 -0.16 -10.46 -3.77
C PRO A 32 -0.08 -11.68 -4.67
N SER A 33 0.34 -11.46 -5.91
CA SER A 33 0.58 -12.56 -6.84
C SER A 33 1.86 -13.30 -6.48
N LYS A 34 2.95 -12.58 -6.20
CA LYS A 34 4.28 -13.15 -5.91
C LYS A 34 4.98 -12.32 -4.80
N ASN A 35 5.77 -13.00 -3.97
CA ASN A 35 6.60 -12.39 -2.91
C ASN A 35 5.86 -11.50 -1.90
N ASN A 36 4.54 -11.68 -1.74
CA ASN A 36 3.73 -10.87 -0.82
C ASN A 36 3.66 -9.36 -1.16
N MET A 37 3.98 -8.99 -2.40
CA MET A 37 3.87 -7.63 -2.93
C MET A 37 2.47 -7.38 -3.50
N PRO A 38 1.71 -6.34 -3.09
CA PRO A 38 0.32 -6.15 -3.49
C PRO A 38 0.24 -5.32 -4.77
N ASP A 39 0.99 -5.73 -5.80
CA ASP A 39 1.04 -5.06 -7.11
C ASP A 39 -0.07 -5.51 -8.06
N THR A 40 -0.97 -6.39 -7.61
CA THR A 40 -2.04 -6.94 -8.41
C THR A 40 -3.39 -6.72 -7.73
N VAL A 41 -4.35 -6.17 -8.46
CA VAL A 41 -5.74 -5.99 -8.04
C VAL A 41 -6.63 -6.80 -8.98
N GLU A 42 -7.38 -7.75 -8.43
CA GLU A 42 -8.42 -8.47 -9.16
C GLU A 42 -9.78 -7.89 -8.79
N ILE A 43 -10.58 -7.48 -9.77
CA ILE A 43 -11.96 -7.02 -9.57
C ILE A 43 -12.89 -7.91 -10.37
N SER A 44 -13.92 -8.45 -9.71
CA SER A 44 -14.98 -9.12 -10.44
C SER A 44 -16.02 -8.13 -10.95
N TYR A 45 -16.33 -8.21 -12.24
CA TYR A 45 -17.50 -7.50 -12.81
C TYR A 45 -18.80 -8.32 -12.68
N PHE A 46 -18.70 -9.55 -12.18
CA PHE A 46 -19.81 -10.49 -12.07
C PHE A 46 -19.76 -11.26 -10.74
N PRO A 47 -20.58 -10.90 -9.74
CA PRO A 47 -20.62 -11.64 -8.48
C PRO A 47 -21.40 -12.94 -8.68
N SER A 48 -20.75 -13.98 -9.22
CA SER A 48 -21.19 -15.38 -9.27
C SER A 48 -22.50 -15.70 -10.02
N ILE A 49 -22.53 -16.89 -10.61
CA ILE A 49 -23.43 -17.40 -11.66
C ILE A 49 -24.87 -17.73 -11.16
N PHE A 50 -25.25 -17.34 -9.94
CA PHE A 50 -26.60 -17.62 -9.44
C PHE A 50 -27.51 -16.39 -9.57
N TYR A 51 -28.28 -16.37 -10.66
CA TYR A 51 -29.50 -15.57 -10.81
C TYR A 51 -30.50 -15.91 -9.69
N LYS A 52 -30.35 -15.30 -8.51
CA LYS A 52 -31.38 -15.32 -7.46
C LYS A 52 -31.86 -13.89 -7.25
N PRO A 53 -33.16 -13.59 -7.47
CA PRO A 53 -33.76 -12.30 -7.14
C PRO A 53 -33.44 -11.84 -5.72
N MET A 54 -33.33 -12.79 -4.78
CA MET A 54 -32.91 -12.56 -3.40
C MET A 54 -31.49 -11.98 -3.28
N LEU A 55 -30.55 -12.38 -4.13
CA LEU A 55 -29.20 -11.83 -4.14
C LEU A 55 -29.17 -10.41 -4.73
N GLN A 56 -30.00 -10.14 -5.74
CA GLN A 56 -30.15 -8.77 -6.26
C GLN A 56 -30.78 -7.84 -5.23
N LEU A 57 -31.78 -8.32 -4.49
CA LEU A 57 -32.37 -7.59 -3.37
C LEU A 57 -31.36 -7.38 -2.24
N PHE A 58 -30.58 -8.41 -1.89
CA PHE A 58 -29.50 -8.32 -0.91
C PHE A 58 -28.45 -7.27 -1.33
N ASN A 59 -27.96 -7.34 -2.57
CA ASN A 59 -26.97 -6.42 -3.10
C ASN A 59 -27.52 -4.98 -3.19
N PHE A 60 -28.79 -4.80 -3.53
CA PHE A 60 -29.43 -3.50 -3.59
C PHE A 60 -29.66 -2.89 -2.22
N VAL A 61 -30.28 -3.65 -1.29
CA VAL A 61 -30.71 -3.15 0.02
C VAL A 61 -29.55 -3.03 1.00
N LEU A 62 -28.64 -4.01 1.03
CA LEU A 62 -27.54 -4.03 1.98
C LEU A 62 -26.29 -3.40 1.40
N MET A 63 -25.88 -3.80 0.19
CA MET A 63 -24.64 -3.30 -0.39
C MET A 63 -24.80 -1.98 -1.16
N GLY A 64 -26.02 -1.47 -1.36
CA GLY A 64 -26.30 -0.25 -2.11
C GLY A 64 -26.15 -0.37 -3.63
N LEU A 65 -25.94 -1.59 -4.16
CA LEU A 65 -25.72 -1.85 -5.57
C LEU A 65 -27.01 -1.61 -6.38
N VAL A 66 -27.05 -0.51 -7.12
CA VAL A 66 -28.20 -0.21 -7.99
C VAL A 66 -28.16 -1.11 -9.24
N PRO A 67 -29.22 -1.90 -9.53
CA PRO A 67 -29.23 -2.89 -10.61
C PRO A 67 -29.41 -2.26 -12.00
N THR A 68 -28.81 -1.09 -12.24
CA THR A 68 -28.81 -0.40 -13.54
C THR A 68 -27.41 -0.47 -14.17
N PRO A 69 -27.26 -0.29 -15.49
CA PRO A 69 -25.95 -0.20 -16.13
C PRO A 69 -25.05 0.88 -15.51
N ARG A 70 -25.64 2.00 -15.09
CA ARG A 70 -24.92 3.07 -14.38
C ARG A 70 -24.48 2.64 -12.99
N GLY A 71 -25.36 2.01 -12.21
CA GLY A 71 -25.03 1.51 -10.87
C GLY A 71 -23.92 0.46 -10.89
N LYS A 72 -23.92 -0.44 -11.88
CA LYS A 72 -22.84 -1.41 -12.09
C LYS A 72 -21.49 -0.75 -12.38
N ARG A 73 -21.46 0.30 -13.21
CA ARG A 73 -20.22 1.05 -13.49
C ARG A 73 -19.68 1.75 -12.25
N ILE A 74 -20.57 2.36 -11.47
CA ILE A 74 -20.19 3.02 -10.20
C ILE A 74 -19.61 1.99 -9.24
N ALA A 75 -20.28 0.84 -9.05
CA ALA A 75 -19.79 -0.21 -8.17
C ALA A 75 -18.42 -0.75 -8.60
N VAL A 76 -18.20 -1.01 -9.89
CA VAL A 76 -16.88 -1.42 -10.39
C VAL A 76 -15.83 -0.34 -10.12
N GLY A 77 -16.14 0.93 -10.40
CA GLY A 77 -15.23 2.04 -10.12
C GLY A 77 -14.90 2.18 -8.63
N SER A 78 -15.89 2.03 -7.75
CA SER A 78 -15.69 2.10 -6.31
C SER A 78 -14.86 0.93 -5.80
N LEU A 79 -15.08 -0.28 -6.32
CA LEU A 79 -14.26 -1.44 -5.99
C LEU A 79 -12.82 -1.27 -6.46
N ILE A 80 -12.60 -0.73 -7.66
CA ILE A 80 -11.25 -0.38 -8.13
C ILE A 80 -10.58 0.59 -7.15
N LEU A 81 -11.27 1.66 -6.75
CA LEU A 81 -10.73 2.63 -5.80
C LEU A 81 -10.47 1.99 -4.43
N HIS A 82 -11.37 1.12 -3.96
CA HIS A 82 -11.28 0.42 -2.67
C HIS A 82 -10.05 -0.48 -2.61
N GLU A 83 -9.92 -1.39 -3.58
CA GLU A 83 -8.80 -2.32 -3.63
C GLU A 83 -7.48 -1.61 -3.92
N THR A 84 -7.50 -0.57 -4.77
CA THR A 84 -6.29 0.25 -5.02
C THR A 84 -5.84 0.94 -3.73
N THR A 85 -6.79 1.38 -2.90
CA THR A 85 -6.48 2.02 -1.62
C THR A 85 -5.82 1.06 -0.63
N HIS A 86 -6.22 -0.22 -0.62
CA HIS A 86 -5.48 -1.26 0.09
C HIS A 86 -4.04 -1.41 -0.39
N THR A 87 -3.81 -1.37 -1.71
CA THR A 87 -2.44 -1.39 -2.28
C THR A 87 -1.65 -0.09 -2.05
N CYS A 88 -2.27 0.92 -1.43
CA CYS A 88 -1.61 2.14 -0.93
C CYS A 88 -1.36 2.10 0.59
N GLY A 89 -1.53 0.92 1.21
CA GLY A 89 -1.21 0.67 2.60
C GLY A 89 -2.35 0.93 3.57
N ILE A 90 -3.55 1.28 3.10
CA ILE A 90 -4.69 1.51 3.98
C ILE A 90 -5.42 0.19 4.23
N SER A 91 -5.51 -0.24 5.49
CA SER A 91 -6.27 -1.42 5.91
C SER A 91 -6.69 -1.25 7.36
N ARG A 92 -7.68 -2.02 7.82
CA ARG A 92 -8.09 -2.03 9.22
C ARG A 92 -6.90 -2.20 10.17
N GLN A 93 -5.91 -3.00 9.78
CA GLN A 93 -4.73 -3.37 10.56
C GLN A 93 -3.66 -2.27 10.53
N SER A 94 -3.28 -1.82 9.34
CA SER A 94 -2.25 -0.77 9.17
C SER A 94 -2.71 0.58 9.75
N CYS A 95 -4.01 0.87 9.66
CA CYS A 95 -4.60 2.08 10.23
C CYS A 95 -5.08 1.90 11.67
N ALA A 96 -5.14 0.68 12.21
CA ALA A 96 -5.79 0.37 13.49
C ALA A 96 -7.19 1.01 13.62
N PHE A 97 -7.98 0.92 12.55
CA PHE A 97 -9.27 1.60 12.42
C PHE A 97 -10.34 0.62 11.93
N GLU A 98 -11.33 0.34 12.77
CA GLU A 98 -12.29 -0.72 12.49
C GLU A 98 -13.35 -0.34 11.44
N GLY A 99 -13.43 0.92 11.01
CA GLY A 99 -14.36 1.35 9.97
C GLY A 99 -13.99 0.84 8.57
N ILE A 100 -12.72 0.56 8.30
CA ILE A 100 -12.26 -0.05 7.04
C ILE A 100 -12.77 -1.49 6.96
N ASP A 101 -13.33 -1.86 5.81
CA ASP A 101 -13.88 -3.19 5.49
C ASP A 101 -14.98 -3.65 6.44
N ASN A 102 -15.64 -2.71 7.11
CA ASN A 102 -16.58 -3.04 8.16
C ASN A 102 -17.96 -3.40 7.62
N ILE A 103 -18.23 -4.71 7.55
CA ILE A 103 -19.52 -5.28 7.16
C ILE A 103 -20.51 -5.45 8.33
N SER A 104 -20.19 -5.02 9.56
CA SER A 104 -21.04 -5.28 10.75
C SER A 104 -22.45 -4.69 10.66
N TYR A 105 -22.69 -3.73 9.76
CA TYR A 105 -24.02 -3.19 9.48
C TYR A 105 -24.97 -4.19 8.80
N GLY A 106 -24.44 -5.13 8.01
CA GLY A 106 -25.22 -6.06 7.19
C GLY A 106 -25.63 -7.36 7.89
N PHE A 107 -25.10 -7.63 9.08
CA PHE A 107 -25.43 -8.84 9.85
C PHE A 107 -26.81 -8.78 10.51
N TYR A 108 -27.42 -7.61 10.57
CA TYR A 108 -28.80 -7.43 11.01
C TYR A 108 -29.59 -6.91 9.81
N PHE A 109 -30.68 -7.56 9.44
CA PHE A 109 -31.53 -7.22 8.28
C PHE A 109 -32.09 -5.78 8.26
N PHE A 110 -31.80 -4.98 9.29
CA PHE A 110 -32.17 -3.58 9.42
C PHE A 110 -30.97 -2.73 9.84
N PRO A 111 -30.95 -1.43 9.47
CA PRO A 111 -29.87 -0.53 9.84
C PRO A 111 -29.61 -0.52 11.35
N ASN A 112 -28.45 -1.04 11.73
CA ASN A 112 -27.97 -1.05 13.10
C ASN A 112 -27.74 0.40 13.56
N LYS A 113 -28.56 0.88 14.50
CA LYS A 113 -28.48 2.24 15.06
C LYS A 113 -27.06 2.55 15.58
N ARG A 114 -26.47 1.60 16.31
CA ARG A 114 -25.10 1.72 16.83
C ARG A 114 -24.09 1.87 15.70
N TYR A 115 -24.22 1.09 14.62
CA TYR A 115 -23.31 1.22 13.47
C TYR A 115 -23.41 2.61 12.86
N LYS A 116 -24.62 3.10 12.60
CA LYS A 116 -24.84 4.43 12.02
C LYS A 116 -24.27 5.55 12.90
N GLU A 117 -24.40 5.41 14.22
CA GLU A 117 -23.86 6.35 15.21
C GLU A 117 -22.34 6.24 15.36
N THR A 118 -21.74 5.11 14.98
CA THR A 118 -20.29 4.92 14.94
C THR A 118 -19.75 4.97 13.51
N TRP A 119 -19.48 3.81 12.90
CA TRP A 119 -18.81 3.66 11.61
C TRP A 119 -19.63 4.20 10.43
N GLY A 120 -20.92 4.46 10.61
CA GLY A 120 -21.72 5.21 9.64
C GLY A 120 -21.21 6.63 9.42
N GLN A 121 -20.47 7.23 10.35
CA GLN A 121 -19.85 8.55 10.15
C GLN A 121 -18.60 8.50 9.26
N TYR A 122 -18.03 7.32 9.03
CA TYR A 122 -16.90 7.11 8.13
C TYR A 122 -17.38 7.06 6.66
N HIS A 123 -17.53 8.22 6.05
CA HIS A 123 -18.00 8.37 4.67
C HIS A 123 -16.85 8.13 3.67
N SER A 124 -16.50 6.86 3.49
CA SER A 124 -15.45 6.43 2.57
C SER A 124 -15.90 5.18 1.82
N ILE A 125 -15.48 5.02 0.57
CA ILE A 125 -15.64 3.75 -0.16
C ILE A 125 -14.91 2.58 0.54
N MET A 126 -14.01 2.85 1.48
CA MET A 126 -13.38 1.84 2.34
C MET A 126 -14.35 1.25 3.38
N ASN A 127 -15.52 1.85 3.55
CA ASN A 127 -16.61 1.31 4.35
C ASN A 127 -17.63 0.63 3.41
N TYR A 128 -17.87 -0.67 3.61
CA TYR A 128 -18.84 -1.43 2.81
C TYR A 128 -20.27 -0.90 2.83
N MET A 129 -20.65 -0.07 3.82
CA MET A 129 -21.95 0.63 3.81
C MET A 129 -22.05 1.64 2.65
N TYR A 130 -20.91 2.17 2.21
CA TYR A 130 -20.83 3.22 1.21
C TYR A 130 -20.19 2.76 -0.11
N THR A 131 -19.42 1.66 -0.13
CA THR A 131 -18.65 1.21 -1.31
C THR A 131 -19.46 1.18 -2.60
N ASN A 132 -20.66 0.60 -2.64
CA ASN A 132 -21.47 0.60 -3.88
C ASN A 132 -22.59 1.65 -3.90
N GLY A 133 -22.61 2.56 -2.93
CA GLY A 133 -23.62 3.60 -2.83
C GLY A 133 -23.45 4.64 -3.95
N LEU A 134 -24.57 5.11 -4.52
CA LEU A 134 -24.55 6.16 -5.55
C LEU A 134 -24.05 7.53 -5.06
N LYS A 135 -23.97 7.72 -3.75
CA LYS A 135 -23.66 9.00 -3.10
C LYS A 135 -22.21 9.13 -2.67
N THR A 136 -21.46 8.04 -2.65
CA THR A 136 -20.08 8.01 -2.13
C THR A 136 -19.20 7.34 -3.18
N PHE A 137 -18.41 8.15 -3.87
CA PHE A 137 -17.38 7.70 -4.82
C PHE A 137 -16.06 8.40 -4.45
N ASP A 138 -15.68 8.30 -3.19
CA ASP A 138 -14.50 8.97 -2.67
C ASP A 138 -13.98 8.28 -1.40
N LEU A 139 -12.75 8.60 -1.04
CA LEU A 139 -12.13 8.28 0.23
C LEU A 139 -12.43 9.39 1.25
N SER A 140 -12.38 9.07 2.54
CA SER A 140 -12.65 10.09 3.55
C SER A 140 -11.50 11.10 3.65
N SER A 141 -11.82 12.38 3.74
CA SER A 141 -10.90 13.47 4.09
C SER A 141 -10.72 13.63 5.61
N GLY A 142 -11.49 12.90 6.42
CA GLY A 142 -11.46 12.97 7.88
C GLY A 142 -12.26 14.15 8.47
N GLU A 143 -13.09 14.82 7.67
CA GLU A 143 -13.86 16.01 8.07
C GLU A 143 -14.85 15.76 9.20
N ASN A 144 -15.37 14.53 9.37
CA ASN A 144 -16.29 14.21 10.48
C ASN A 144 -15.55 14.00 11.80
N GLY A 145 -14.22 13.95 11.78
CA GLY A 145 -13.37 13.90 12.96
C GLY A 145 -13.37 12.56 13.71
N PRO A 146 -12.48 12.41 14.70
CA PRO A 146 -12.40 11.21 15.52
C PRO A 146 -13.64 11.04 16.42
N PRO A 147 -13.98 9.81 16.85
CA PRO A 147 -13.19 8.58 16.66
C PRO A 147 -13.64 7.73 15.47
N TYR A 148 -14.69 8.14 14.74
CA TYR A 148 -15.35 7.30 13.73
C TYR A 148 -15.15 7.77 12.30
N ASP A 149 -14.23 8.70 12.07
CA ASP A 149 -13.76 9.09 10.75
C ASP A 149 -12.24 9.20 10.74
N GLN A 150 -11.64 9.02 9.57
CA GLN A 150 -10.20 9.13 9.37
C GLN A 150 -9.90 9.76 8.01
N ASN A 151 -8.80 10.49 7.91
CA ASN A 151 -8.33 11.03 6.65
C ASN A 151 -7.60 9.95 5.85
N ASP A 152 -8.35 9.20 5.04
CA ASP A 152 -7.82 8.17 4.15
C ASP A 152 -6.84 8.78 3.15
N TRP A 153 -7.21 9.88 2.49
CA TRP A 153 -6.36 10.57 1.51
C TRP A 153 -4.98 10.91 2.08
N GLY A 154 -4.93 11.42 3.30
CA GLY A 154 -3.69 11.77 4.00
C GLY A 154 -2.87 10.58 4.49
N MET A 155 -3.44 9.37 4.51
CA MET A 155 -2.77 8.15 4.96
C MET A 155 -2.24 7.28 3.82
N MET A 156 -2.60 7.58 2.57
CA MET A 156 -2.16 6.80 1.42
C MET A 156 -0.65 6.92 1.20
N PHE A 157 0.01 5.77 1.04
CA PHE A 157 1.35 5.70 0.49
C PHE A 157 1.29 5.05 -0.89
N VAL A 158 1.30 5.86 -1.94
CA VAL A 158 1.11 5.38 -3.33
C VAL A 158 2.21 4.43 -3.81
N GLY A 159 3.38 4.40 -3.15
CA GLY A 159 4.45 3.43 -3.41
C GLY A 159 4.28 2.09 -2.71
N HIS A 160 3.31 1.93 -1.79
CA HIS A 160 3.22 0.74 -0.92
C HIS A 160 3.18 -0.59 -1.69
N PHE A 161 2.59 -0.60 -2.88
CA PHE A 161 2.49 -1.78 -3.75
C PHE A 161 3.83 -2.34 -4.24
N GLN A 162 4.92 -1.59 -4.13
CA GLN A 162 6.25 -2.03 -4.56
C GLN A 162 6.98 -2.84 -3.48
N TYR A 163 6.33 -3.07 -2.34
CA TYR A 163 6.94 -3.67 -1.18
C TYR A 163 6.09 -4.81 -0.63
N ASN A 164 6.73 -5.72 0.09
CA ASN A 164 6.05 -6.87 0.69
C ASN A 164 5.17 -6.40 1.85
N MET A 165 3.89 -6.75 1.85
CA MET A 165 3.01 -6.40 2.96
C MET A 165 3.37 -7.17 4.22
N ASP A 166 3.25 -6.53 5.39
CA ASP A 166 3.37 -7.22 6.68
C ASP A 166 2.12 -8.08 6.98
N PHE A 167 1.00 -7.82 6.30
CA PHE A 167 -0.32 -8.41 6.54
C PHE A 167 -1.15 -8.45 5.24
N PHE A 168 -2.08 -9.42 5.11
CA PHE A 168 -2.99 -9.54 3.96
C PHE A 168 -4.40 -8.98 4.25
N PRO A 169 -4.85 -7.93 3.53
CA PRO A 169 -6.27 -7.52 3.53
C PRO A 169 -7.15 -8.73 3.15
N GLY A 170 -8.21 -8.99 3.93
CA GLY A 170 -9.18 -10.06 3.66
C GLY A 170 -8.90 -11.44 4.28
N SER A 171 -7.77 -11.65 4.95
CA SER A 171 -7.52 -12.88 5.71
C SER A 171 -8.01 -12.73 7.16
N TYR A 172 -9.12 -13.37 7.50
CA TYR A 172 -9.68 -13.43 8.87
C TYR A 172 -8.83 -14.25 9.85
N SER A 173 -7.68 -14.79 9.43
CA SER A 173 -6.77 -15.52 10.31
C SER A 173 -5.75 -14.59 10.97
N ASN A 174 -5.34 -14.96 12.19
CA ASN A 174 -4.22 -14.38 12.93
C ASN A 174 -2.91 -14.52 12.13
N ASN A 175 -2.72 -13.68 11.11
CA ASN A 175 -1.49 -13.64 10.35
C ASN A 175 -0.47 -12.90 11.20
N THR A 176 0.50 -13.66 11.71
CA THR A 176 1.69 -13.12 12.35
C THR A 176 2.41 -12.23 11.33
N ALA A 177 2.48 -10.93 11.63
CA ALA A 177 3.32 -10.00 10.90
C ALA A 177 4.71 -10.61 10.73
N VAL A 178 5.31 -10.52 9.54
CA VAL A 178 6.71 -10.87 9.33
C VAL A 178 7.56 -9.88 10.11
N ARG A 179 7.79 -10.18 11.39
CA ARG A 179 8.66 -9.39 12.28
C ARG A 179 10.11 -9.77 12.04
N SER A 180 10.61 -9.54 10.83
CA SER A 180 12.06 -9.48 10.66
C SER A 180 12.49 -8.05 10.98
N GLU A 181 13.40 -7.88 11.93
CA GLU A 181 14.16 -6.64 12.03
C GLU A 181 14.74 -6.30 10.65
N TRP A 182 14.70 -5.03 10.26
CA TRP A 182 15.23 -4.59 8.98
C TRP A 182 16.74 -4.88 8.91
N GLN A 183 17.12 -5.86 8.09
CA GLN A 183 18.49 -6.27 7.87
C GLN A 183 18.84 -6.11 6.39
N VAL A 184 19.94 -5.40 6.13
CA VAL A 184 20.48 -5.21 4.78
C VAL A 184 21.57 -6.25 4.59
N SER A 185 21.28 -7.30 3.81
CA SER A 185 22.24 -8.40 3.59
C SER A 185 23.60 -7.89 3.13
N GLY A 186 24.67 -8.27 3.83
CA GLY A 186 26.05 -7.87 3.54
C GLY A 186 26.47 -6.50 4.10
N TYR A 187 25.58 -5.78 4.79
CA TYR A 187 25.85 -4.46 5.38
C TYR A 187 25.49 -4.44 6.87
N THR A 188 26.14 -3.55 7.62
CA THR A 188 25.89 -3.27 9.02
C THR A 188 25.46 -1.81 9.17
N TYR A 189 24.47 -1.57 10.02
CA TYR A 189 24.03 -0.22 10.35
C TYR A 189 25.15 0.59 11.00
N ASP A 190 25.37 1.82 10.54
CA ASP A 190 26.37 2.75 11.07
C ASP A 190 25.67 3.99 11.64
N ARG A 191 25.67 4.13 12.96
CA ARG A 191 25.05 5.25 13.67
C ARG A 191 25.73 6.58 13.38
N ASN A 192 27.05 6.59 13.27
CA ASN A 192 27.81 7.84 13.09
C ASN A 192 27.56 8.40 11.69
N LEU A 193 27.63 7.55 10.67
CA LEU A 193 27.30 7.94 9.30
C LEU A 193 25.82 8.34 9.16
N THR A 194 24.93 7.68 9.91
CA THR A 194 23.51 8.06 9.91
C THR A 194 23.31 9.48 10.46
N ASN A 195 23.93 9.82 11.58
CA ASN A 195 23.82 11.17 12.16
C ASN A 195 24.43 12.22 11.22
N GLN A 196 25.61 11.95 10.68
CA GLN A 196 26.28 12.83 9.70
C GLN A 196 25.41 13.06 8.45
N PHE A 197 24.72 12.02 7.96
CA PHE A 197 23.80 12.16 6.84
C PHE A 197 22.60 13.04 7.21
N ILE A 198 21.99 12.81 8.38
CA ILE A 198 20.86 13.60 8.87
C ILE A 198 21.24 15.07 9.02
N ASP A 199 22.41 15.35 9.60
CA ASP A 199 22.92 16.71 9.79
C ASP A 199 23.17 17.42 8.45
N SER A 200 23.63 16.70 7.43
CA SER A 200 23.90 17.29 6.10
C SER A 200 22.64 17.52 5.27
N ILE A 201 21.64 16.65 5.38
CA ILE A 201 20.38 16.75 4.61
C ILE A 201 19.33 17.64 5.30
N GLY A 202 19.47 17.88 6.61
CA GLY A 202 18.56 18.68 7.41
C GLY A 202 17.13 18.15 7.40
N ASP A 203 16.15 19.05 7.23
CA ASP A 203 14.72 18.73 7.20
C ASP A 203 14.22 18.18 5.86
N TYR A 204 15.10 17.96 4.87
CA TYR A 204 14.68 17.49 3.56
C TYR A 204 14.05 16.10 3.64
N SER A 205 12.97 15.94 2.87
CA SER A 205 12.32 14.67 2.62
C SER A 205 12.14 14.48 1.11
N PRO A 206 12.38 13.26 0.58
CA PRO A 206 12.09 12.96 -0.82
C PRO A 206 10.58 13.01 -1.15
N ILE A 207 9.71 13.03 -0.13
CA ILE A 207 8.25 13.05 -0.29
C ILE A 207 7.68 14.17 0.60
N ASN A 208 7.50 15.38 0.08
CA ASN A 208 6.88 16.49 0.82
C ASN A 208 5.35 16.31 0.90
N PRO A 209 4.67 16.49 2.06
CA PRO A 209 5.15 16.89 3.40
C PRO A 209 5.45 15.74 4.35
N VAL A 210 5.57 14.52 3.83
CA VAL A 210 5.83 13.32 4.63
C VAL A 210 7.27 13.34 5.14
N LYS A 211 7.46 13.48 6.45
CA LYS A 211 8.80 13.32 7.06
C LYS A 211 9.29 11.88 6.91
N VAL A 212 10.60 11.67 6.88
CA VAL A 212 11.21 10.33 6.80
C VAL A 212 12.18 10.08 7.95
N ASN A 213 12.36 8.81 8.31
CA ASN A 213 13.51 8.35 9.07
C ASN A 213 14.64 8.00 8.09
N TRP A 214 15.88 8.22 8.51
CA TRP A 214 17.08 7.90 7.73
C TRP A 214 17.89 6.82 8.43
N SER A 215 18.49 5.92 7.65
CA SER A 215 19.45 4.94 8.15
C SER A 215 20.55 4.69 7.12
N VAL A 216 21.78 4.62 7.60
CA VAL A 216 22.97 4.42 6.78
C VAL A 216 23.63 3.11 7.14
N TYR A 217 23.99 2.34 6.12
CA TYR A 217 24.53 1.00 6.21
C TYR A 217 25.88 0.94 5.49
N LYS A 218 26.87 0.33 6.14
CA LYS A 218 28.23 0.12 5.63
C LYS A 218 28.47 -1.35 5.35
N ILE A 219 29.12 -1.65 4.23
CA ILE A 219 29.41 -3.03 3.83
C ILE A 219 30.31 -3.75 4.86
N ASN A 220 30.00 -5.03 5.14
CA ASN A 220 30.68 -5.81 6.19
C ASN A 220 32.08 -6.28 5.81
N LYS A 221 32.28 -6.55 4.51
CA LYS A 221 33.56 -6.90 3.89
C LYS A 221 33.59 -6.23 2.53
N SER A 222 34.71 -5.61 2.15
CA SER A 222 34.85 -5.11 0.77
C SER A 222 34.60 -6.28 -0.16
N ALA A 223 33.54 -6.23 -0.96
CA ALA A 223 33.34 -7.24 -1.97
C ALA A 223 34.56 -7.21 -2.89
N GLU A 224 35.07 -8.37 -3.29
CA GLU A 224 36.10 -8.50 -4.34
C GLU A 224 35.65 -7.86 -5.67
N ASN A 225 34.37 -7.51 -5.76
CA ASN A 225 33.72 -6.84 -6.87
C ASN A 225 33.73 -5.31 -6.67
N SER A 226 34.49 -4.61 -7.52
CA SER A 226 34.65 -3.14 -7.53
C SER A 226 33.35 -2.35 -7.75
N PHE A 227 32.27 -3.02 -8.20
CA PHE A 227 30.98 -2.37 -8.44
C PHE A 227 30.07 -2.30 -7.20
N VAL A 228 30.41 -2.97 -6.10
CA VAL A 228 29.58 -2.92 -4.88
C VAL A 228 29.90 -1.63 -4.11
N ARG A 229 28.92 -0.71 -4.07
CA ARG A 229 29.05 0.55 -3.33
C ARG A 229 29.16 0.28 -1.82
N GLN A 230 30.07 1.00 -1.16
CA GLN A 230 30.42 0.72 0.25
C GLN A 230 29.32 1.11 1.23
N ILE A 231 28.53 2.11 0.87
CA ILE A 231 27.48 2.69 1.71
C ILE A 231 26.13 2.64 1.02
N LYS A 232 25.09 2.31 1.77
CA LYS A 232 23.69 2.41 1.39
C LYS A 232 22.93 3.30 2.36
N VAL A 233 22.16 4.23 1.83
CA VAL A 233 21.30 5.14 2.59
C VAL A 233 19.85 4.76 2.32
N PHE A 234 19.08 4.56 3.39
CA PHE A 234 17.68 4.20 3.31
C PHE A 234 16.80 5.28 3.96
N ALA A 235 15.64 5.50 3.35
CA ALA A 235 14.57 6.36 3.86
C ALA A 235 13.38 5.49 4.28
N GLN A 236 12.74 5.81 5.40
CA GLN A 236 11.47 5.22 5.81
C GLN A 236 10.45 6.34 6.01
N PRO A 237 9.40 6.43 5.19
CA PRO A 237 8.32 7.40 5.38
C PRO A 237 7.67 7.28 6.75
N ARG A 238 7.48 8.40 7.46
CA ARG A 238 6.75 8.45 8.74
C ARG A 238 5.24 8.51 8.49
N ILE A 239 4.72 7.49 7.81
CA ILE A 239 3.28 7.33 7.58
C ILE A 239 2.81 6.13 8.40
N LYS A 240 1.64 6.25 9.03
CA LYS A 240 1.08 5.19 9.89
C LYS A 240 0.96 3.83 9.17
N THR A 241 0.69 3.87 7.87
CA THR A 241 0.33 2.74 7.03
C THR A 241 1.50 1.92 6.50
N THR A 242 2.73 2.43 6.58
CA THR A 242 3.93 1.72 6.14
C THR A 242 5.08 1.88 7.12
N ARG A 243 5.88 0.84 7.29
CA ARG A 243 7.12 0.85 8.10
C ARG A 243 8.34 0.39 7.31
N GLN A 244 8.27 0.44 5.98
CA GLN A 244 9.32 -0.09 5.13
C GLN A 244 10.44 0.92 4.90
N TRP A 245 11.67 0.40 4.87
CA TRP A 245 12.86 1.13 4.47
C TRP A 245 13.07 0.99 2.96
N VAL A 246 13.39 2.10 2.31
CA VAL A 246 13.58 2.21 0.87
C VAL A 246 14.98 2.69 0.58
N LEU A 247 15.67 2.06 -0.36
CA LEU A 247 16.99 2.55 -0.78
C LEU A 247 16.82 3.93 -1.41
N TYR A 248 17.43 4.93 -0.78
CA TYR A 248 17.41 6.31 -1.24
C TYR A 248 18.63 6.60 -2.11
N ALA A 249 19.81 6.20 -1.65
CA ALA A 249 21.06 6.46 -2.34
C ALA A 249 22.12 5.40 -2.00
N GLU A 250 23.09 5.27 -2.90
CA GLU A 250 24.31 4.50 -2.68
C GLU A 250 25.51 5.44 -2.81
N THR A 251 26.51 5.28 -1.94
CA THR A 251 27.63 6.22 -1.82
C THR A 251 28.89 5.51 -1.32
N ILE A 252 29.99 6.26 -1.24
CA ILE A 252 31.26 5.84 -0.66
C ILE A 252 31.60 6.76 0.53
N VAL A 253 32.52 6.29 1.36
CA VAL A 253 33.16 7.13 2.37
C VAL A 253 34.50 7.58 1.79
N ASP A 254 34.80 8.87 1.84
CA ASP A 254 36.10 9.39 1.42
C ASP A 254 37.21 9.07 2.45
N SER A 255 38.44 9.51 2.14
CA SER A 255 39.60 9.33 3.04
C SER A 255 39.47 10.04 4.39
N GLU A 256 38.53 10.98 4.52
CA GLU A 256 38.28 11.80 5.71
C GLU A 256 37.08 11.28 6.52
N GLY A 257 36.45 10.19 6.09
CA GLY A 257 35.31 9.60 6.78
C GLY A 257 33.97 10.27 6.44
N GLN A 258 33.89 11.08 5.38
CA GLN A 258 32.66 11.78 4.97
C GLN A 258 31.91 11.02 3.86
N LEU A 259 30.59 11.14 3.85
CA LEU A 259 29.74 10.57 2.80
C LEU A 259 29.87 11.40 1.51
N GLN A 260 30.27 10.74 0.43
CA GLN A 260 30.46 11.39 -0.87
C GLN A 260 29.41 10.91 -1.88
N PHE A 261 28.35 11.70 -2.09
CA PHE A 261 27.33 11.39 -3.07
C PHE A 261 27.80 11.81 -4.47
N TYR A 262 27.77 10.87 -5.42
CA TYR A 262 28.07 11.18 -6.81
C TYR A 262 26.96 12.04 -7.41
N SER A 263 27.33 13.07 -8.17
CA SER A 263 26.38 13.72 -9.06
C SER A 263 26.03 12.79 -10.22
N TYR A 264 24.83 12.95 -10.80
CA TYR A 264 24.42 12.17 -11.96
C TYR A 264 25.44 12.29 -13.12
N ASP A 265 26.05 13.46 -13.29
CA ASP A 265 27.10 13.73 -14.27
C ASP A 265 28.40 12.95 -13.99
N ALA A 266 28.74 12.73 -12.72
CA ALA A 266 29.92 11.94 -12.34
C ALA A 266 29.71 10.46 -12.69
N ILE A 267 28.50 9.93 -12.49
CA ILE A 267 28.13 8.55 -12.83
C ILE A 267 28.18 8.33 -14.36
N LEU A 268 27.74 9.31 -15.15
CA LEU A 268 27.78 9.23 -16.62
C LEU A 268 29.21 9.23 -17.18
N LYS A 269 30.13 9.96 -16.54
CA LYS A 269 31.55 9.99 -16.93
C LYS A 269 32.31 8.71 -16.59
N GLU A 270 31.92 8.01 -15.53
CA GLU A 270 32.51 6.71 -15.14
C GLU A 270 32.29 5.62 -16.20
N LYS A 271 31.25 5.72 -17.04
CA LYS A 271 30.96 4.78 -18.13
C LYS A 271 31.68 5.06 -19.45
N ILE A 272 32.45 6.15 -19.56
CA ILE A 272 33.16 6.55 -20.80
C ILE A 272 34.69 6.38 -20.64
N GLY A 273 35.13 5.66 -19.59
CA GLY A 273 36.53 5.25 -19.39
C GLY A 273 36.82 3.88 -19.95
#